data_AF-A0A8J3UKE3-F1
#
_entry.id   AF-A0A8J3UKE3-F1
#
_cell.length_a   1.000
_cell.length_b   1.000
_cell.length_c   1.000
_cell.angle_alpha   90.00
_cell.angle_beta   90.00
_cell.angle_gamma   90.00
#
_symmetry.space_group_name_H-M   'P 1'
#
loop_
_entity.id
_entity.type
_entity.pdbx_description
1 polymer ?
#
loop_
_entity_poly.entity_id
_entity_poly.type
_entity_poly.pdbx_seq_one_letter_code
_entity_poly.pdbx_strand_id
1 'polypeptide(L)'
;MAVDAVQGTLDELGTPLREVTFVVFDLETTGGSAAEHAITEIGAVKVRGGEVVGEFATLVDPGGPIPPFISVLTGITDAMVLAAPPFSQVLPSFLEFAKGAALVAHNAPFDMSFIRAACATGGYPPPANPIVDTADLARRVLTRDETPNCKLGTLARLFRSTTEPCHRALADAKATVDVLHGLIARVGSLGVHTLEELRSFARTPTPEQQRKRHLAEGVPSAPGVYVFEDTRGEALYIGKSSNLRNRVRSYFTASETRSRIREMVGIAERVRTIVCATGLEAEIRELRMIGSTKPRYNKRSRFPERAVWLKLTNEPFPRLSIVREVKDDGATYLGPFGSSRAADDARTAMHEALPLRQCTERLSSRIRRSACTLAELGRCGAPCEGRESEDAYARHVRGAKKAMEHDSEAVFSALEARMRRLSTEQRYEEAAVDRDRLAVYIRTAARMQRLRSLTAISQMVAASPAFDGGWDIHVIRYGRLAAAGVMPRGAHPTPYVDALVATAETVTPGPGPTPAASAEETECVLRWLDSPGVRLVQVDGTWSVPAYGAGRLRDRIERAYQGLHPHQPREGRPLR
;
A
#
# COMPACT_ATOMS: atom_id res chain seq x y z
N MET A 1 9.34 0.25 -21.72
CA MET A 1 9.73 0.30 -20.29
C MET A 1 8.92 -0.75 -19.56
N ALA A 2 9.58 -1.75 -18.98
CA ALA A 2 8.94 -2.89 -18.34
C ALA A 2 8.25 -2.43 -17.06
N VAL A 3 6.94 -2.67 -16.95
CA VAL A 3 6.16 -2.44 -15.73
C VAL A 3 6.77 -3.32 -14.64
N ASP A 4 7.31 -2.68 -13.62
CA ASP A 4 7.97 -3.31 -12.50
C ASP A 4 7.02 -4.29 -11.82
N ALA A 5 7.28 -5.59 -11.96
CA ALA A 5 6.48 -6.64 -11.32
C ALA A 5 6.67 -6.56 -9.80
N VAL A 6 5.82 -5.83 -9.07
CA VAL A 6 5.92 -5.74 -7.61
C VAL A 6 5.51 -7.10 -6.99
N GLN A 7 6.27 -7.56 -5.99
CA GLN A 7 5.80 -8.63 -5.12
C GLN A 7 4.76 -8.00 -4.20
N GLY A 8 3.49 -8.31 -4.44
CA GLY A 8 2.40 -7.79 -3.62
C GLY A 8 2.54 -8.19 -2.16
N THR A 9 2.58 -7.18 -1.30
CA THR A 9 2.22 -7.28 0.13
C THR A 9 0.68 -7.31 0.24
N LEU A 10 0.10 -7.56 1.42
CA LEU A 10 -1.37 -7.52 1.61
C LEU A 10 -2.02 -6.21 1.10
N ASP A 11 -1.26 -5.12 1.04
CA ASP A 11 -1.69 -3.83 0.51
C ASP A 11 -1.90 -3.83 -1.02
N GLU A 12 -1.54 -4.90 -1.72
CA GLU A 12 -1.87 -5.18 -3.14
C GLU A 12 -2.94 -6.27 -3.29
N LEU A 13 -3.75 -6.54 -2.26
CA LEU A 13 -4.96 -7.34 -2.50
C LEU A 13 -5.90 -6.61 -3.46
N GLY A 14 -5.76 -5.30 -3.64
CA GLY A 14 -6.76 -4.50 -4.33
C GLY A 14 -7.92 -4.20 -3.38
N THR A 15 -8.84 -3.35 -3.83
CA THR A 15 -9.99 -2.92 -3.02
C THR A 15 -10.97 -4.09 -2.88
N PRO A 16 -11.22 -4.65 -1.67
CA PRO A 16 -12.15 -5.77 -1.50
C PRO A 16 -13.52 -5.43 -2.06
N LEU A 17 -14.13 -6.30 -2.87
CA LEU A 17 -15.41 -6.00 -3.55
C LEU A 17 -16.52 -5.59 -2.59
N ARG A 18 -16.53 -6.12 -1.36
CA ARG A 18 -17.48 -5.75 -0.30
C ARG A 18 -17.33 -4.29 0.19
N GLU A 19 -16.14 -3.72 0.07
CA GLU A 19 -15.80 -2.37 0.53
C GLU A 19 -15.91 -1.33 -0.60
N VAL A 20 -15.89 -1.78 -1.86
CA VAL A 20 -16.05 -0.94 -3.05
C VAL A 20 -17.45 -0.35 -3.08
N THR A 21 -17.52 0.96 -3.33
CA THR A 21 -18.76 1.62 -3.74
C THR A 21 -18.83 1.61 -5.26
N PHE A 22 -19.89 1.03 -5.82
CA PHE A 22 -20.17 1.03 -7.24
C PHE A 22 -21.20 2.11 -7.54
N VAL A 23 -21.02 2.84 -8.64
CA VAL A 23 -22.06 3.66 -9.25
C VAL A 23 -22.38 3.02 -10.59
N VAL A 24 -23.49 2.30 -10.62
CA VAL A 24 -24.04 1.67 -11.83
C VAL A 24 -24.89 2.71 -12.53
N PHE A 25 -24.59 3.05 -13.77
CA PHE A 25 -25.31 4.08 -14.50
C PHE A 25 -25.57 3.68 -15.94
N ASP A 26 -26.56 4.34 -16.52
CA ASP A 26 -27.03 4.17 -17.88
C ASP A 26 -27.47 5.54 -18.44
N LEU A 27 -27.35 5.71 -19.76
CA LEU A 27 -27.73 6.92 -20.48
C LEU A 27 -28.69 6.60 -21.61
N GLU A 28 -29.78 7.36 -21.69
CA GLU A 28 -30.56 7.45 -22.92
C GLU A 28 -30.08 8.65 -23.74
N THR A 29 -30.01 8.46 -25.07
CA THR A 29 -29.42 9.44 -25.98
C THR A 29 -30.25 9.61 -27.24
N THR A 30 -30.03 10.70 -27.97
CA THR A 30 -30.64 10.91 -29.30
C THR A 30 -30.02 10.04 -30.40
N GLY A 31 -29.01 9.22 -30.08
CA GLY A 31 -28.42 8.24 -30.99
C GLY A 31 -27.06 7.68 -30.55
N GLY A 32 -26.34 7.03 -31.48
CA GLY A 32 -25.19 6.17 -31.18
C GLY A 32 -23.80 6.82 -30.92
N SER A 33 -23.61 8.13 -31.10
CA SER A 33 -22.29 8.78 -31.03
C SER A 33 -22.32 10.09 -30.26
N ALA A 34 -21.42 10.24 -29.29
CA ALA A 34 -21.27 11.47 -28.51
C ALA A 34 -20.81 12.69 -29.32
N ALA A 35 -20.33 12.50 -30.55
CA ALA A 35 -19.93 13.60 -31.43
C ALA A 35 -21.11 14.28 -32.13
N GLU A 36 -22.20 13.56 -32.36
CA GLU A 36 -23.34 13.99 -33.18
C GLU A 36 -24.66 14.04 -32.40
N HIS A 37 -24.70 13.44 -31.20
CA HIS A 37 -25.91 13.22 -30.44
C HIS A 37 -25.75 13.65 -28.99
N ALA A 38 -26.89 13.84 -28.32
CA ALA A 38 -26.99 14.37 -26.98
C ALA A 38 -27.70 13.39 -26.04
N ILE A 39 -27.51 13.60 -24.73
CA ILE A 39 -28.14 12.80 -23.68
C ILE A 39 -29.56 13.32 -23.43
N THR A 40 -30.52 12.42 -23.30
CA THR A 40 -31.94 12.71 -23.01
C THR A 40 -32.37 12.26 -21.60
N GLU A 41 -31.67 11.30 -21.01
CA GLU A 41 -31.88 10.85 -19.63
C GLU A 41 -30.58 10.28 -19.06
N ILE A 42 -30.38 10.45 -17.76
CA ILE A 42 -29.35 9.74 -16.99
C ILE A 42 -30.00 9.08 -15.79
N GLY A 43 -29.61 7.83 -15.53
CA GLY A 43 -30.01 7.06 -14.36
C GLY A 43 -28.80 6.40 -13.74
N ALA A 44 -28.66 6.48 -12.43
CA ALA A 44 -27.55 5.90 -11.69
C ALA A 44 -27.99 5.40 -10.32
N VAL A 45 -27.42 4.26 -9.92
CA VAL A 45 -27.65 3.61 -8.63
C VAL A 45 -26.29 3.43 -7.97
N LYS A 46 -26.16 3.95 -6.75
CA LYS A 46 -24.97 3.78 -5.92
C LYS A 46 -25.18 2.60 -4.99
N VAL A 47 -24.24 1.66 -5.02
CA VAL A 47 -24.33 0.38 -4.30
C VAL A 47 -23.06 0.14 -3.52
N ARG A 48 -23.16 -0.35 -2.27
CA ARG A 48 -22.02 -0.77 -1.46
C ARG A 48 -22.37 -2.00 -0.65
N GLY A 49 -21.54 -3.04 -0.71
CA GLY A 49 -21.75 -4.26 0.06
C GLY A 49 -23.03 -5.03 -0.29
N GLY A 50 -23.58 -4.82 -1.50
CA GLY A 50 -24.84 -5.42 -1.95
C GLY A 50 -26.08 -4.55 -1.72
N GLU A 51 -25.95 -3.45 -0.96
CA GLU A 51 -27.06 -2.57 -0.62
C GLU A 51 -27.06 -1.29 -1.46
N VAL A 52 -28.25 -0.84 -1.88
CA VAL A 52 -28.44 0.45 -2.54
C VAL A 52 -28.31 1.57 -1.51
N VAL A 53 -27.37 2.48 -1.73
CA VAL A 53 -27.09 3.63 -0.83
C VAL A 53 -27.51 4.97 -1.42
N GLY A 54 -27.95 5.00 -2.68
CA GLY A 54 -28.51 6.21 -3.30
C GLY A 54 -28.87 6.00 -4.76
N GLU A 55 -29.80 6.81 -5.24
CA GLU A 55 -30.23 6.86 -6.65
C GLU A 55 -30.08 8.29 -7.17
N PHE A 56 -29.75 8.41 -8.45
CA PHE A 56 -29.65 9.68 -9.17
C PHE A 56 -30.33 9.49 -10.52
N ALA A 57 -31.36 10.26 -10.82
CA ALA A 57 -32.04 10.18 -12.10
C ALA A 57 -32.57 11.55 -12.51
N THR A 58 -32.43 11.88 -13.78
CA THR A 58 -33.04 13.09 -14.36
C THR A 58 -33.19 12.93 -15.86
N LEU A 59 -34.29 13.48 -16.39
CA LEU A 59 -34.37 13.83 -17.79
C LEU A 59 -33.39 14.97 -18.08
N VAL A 60 -32.98 15.07 -19.33
CA VAL A 60 -31.98 16.02 -19.81
C VAL A 60 -32.50 16.65 -21.10
N ASP A 61 -32.41 17.96 -21.20
CA ASP A 61 -32.66 18.66 -22.47
C ASP A 61 -31.48 18.41 -23.42
N PRO A 62 -31.68 17.69 -24.54
CA PRO A 62 -30.62 17.43 -25.52
C PRO A 62 -30.26 18.67 -26.36
N GLY A 63 -31.01 19.78 -26.25
CA GLY A 63 -30.78 21.01 -27.02
C GLY A 63 -31.25 20.94 -28.48
N GLY A 64 -32.00 19.90 -28.84
CA GLY A 64 -32.51 19.66 -30.19
C GLY A 64 -33.59 18.56 -30.22
N PRO A 65 -34.24 18.32 -31.37
CA PRO A 65 -35.34 17.36 -31.46
C PRO A 65 -34.84 15.91 -31.26
N ILE A 66 -35.64 15.10 -30.56
CA ILE A 66 -35.40 13.67 -30.41
C ILE A 66 -35.90 12.95 -31.68
N PRO A 67 -35.07 12.12 -32.34
CA PRO A 67 -35.52 11.36 -33.51
C PRO A 67 -36.71 10.44 -33.19
N PRO A 68 -37.75 10.34 -34.05
CA PRO A 68 -38.97 9.59 -33.73
C PRO A 68 -38.75 8.13 -33.32
N PHE A 69 -37.74 7.47 -33.90
CA PHE A 69 -37.43 6.08 -33.55
C PHE A 69 -36.85 5.94 -32.13
N ILE A 70 -36.13 6.95 -31.62
CA ILE A 70 -35.63 6.99 -30.24
C ILE A 70 -36.78 7.20 -29.27
N SER A 71 -37.73 8.08 -29.60
CA SER A 71 -38.93 8.28 -28.78
C SER A 71 -39.79 7.02 -28.68
N VAL A 72 -39.89 6.23 -29.75
CA VAL A 72 -40.56 4.93 -29.72
C VAL A 72 -39.79 3.91 -28.87
N LEU A 73 -38.45 3.93 -28.91
CA LEU A 73 -37.61 3.00 -28.18
C LEU A 73 -37.61 3.26 -26.67
N THR A 74 -37.44 4.52 -26.27
CA THR A 74 -37.21 4.95 -24.87
C THR A 74 -38.49 5.46 -24.19
N GLY A 75 -39.50 5.82 -24.97
CA GLY A 75 -40.69 6.53 -24.48
C GLY A 75 -40.44 8.00 -24.13
N ILE A 76 -39.23 8.53 -24.35
CA ILE A 76 -38.90 9.94 -24.08
C ILE A 76 -39.34 10.81 -25.27
N THR A 77 -40.19 11.79 -25.00
CA THR A 77 -40.71 12.73 -26.01
C THR A 77 -40.10 14.12 -25.84
N ASP A 78 -40.09 14.93 -26.90
CA ASP A 78 -39.61 16.31 -26.85
C ASP A 78 -40.32 17.13 -25.75
N ALA A 79 -41.62 16.88 -25.53
CA ALA A 79 -42.40 17.54 -24.49
C ALA A 79 -41.91 17.24 -23.07
N MET A 80 -41.33 16.05 -22.84
CA MET A 80 -40.81 15.66 -21.53
C MET A 80 -39.47 16.33 -21.21
N VAL A 81 -38.62 16.53 -22.23
CA VAL A 81 -37.27 17.09 -22.05
C VAL A 81 -37.22 18.61 -22.19
N LEU A 82 -38.26 19.25 -22.74
CA LEU A 82 -38.31 20.70 -22.95
C LEU A 82 -38.08 21.53 -21.67
N ALA A 83 -38.55 21.05 -20.53
CA ALA A 83 -38.37 21.70 -19.23
C ALA A 83 -37.21 21.10 -18.41
N ALA A 84 -36.51 20.10 -18.95
CA ALA A 84 -35.41 19.44 -18.27
C ALA A 84 -34.13 20.30 -18.32
N PRO A 85 -33.22 20.17 -17.35
CA PRO A 85 -31.95 20.88 -17.41
C PRO A 85 -31.08 20.34 -18.56
N PRO A 86 -30.27 21.19 -19.22
CA PRO A 86 -29.27 20.70 -20.16
C PRO A 86 -28.19 19.92 -19.41
N PHE A 87 -27.53 18.99 -20.10
CA PHE A 87 -26.57 18.09 -19.43
C PHE A 87 -25.41 18.81 -18.75
N SER A 88 -25.02 20.00 -19.23
CA SER A 88 -23.99 20.83 -18.61
C SER A 88 -24.32 21.24 -17.17
N GLN A 89 -25.61 21.33 -16.81
CA GLN A 89 -26.06 21.60 -15.44
C GLN A 89 -26.18 20.33 -14.59
N VAL A 90 -26.41 19.17 -15.23
CA VAL A 90 -26.54 17.87 -14.58
C VAL A 90 -25.18 17.25 -14.26
N LEU A 91 -24.20 17.45 -15.16
CA LEU A 91 -22.88 16.84 -15.09
C LEU A 91 -22.16 17.05 -13.75
N PRO A 92 -22.10 18.25 -13.14
CA PRO A 92 -21.40 18.45 -11.88
C PRO A 92 -22.00 17.61 -10.74
N SER A 93 -23.33 17.51 -10.70
CA SER A 93 -24.06 16.71 -9.72
C SER A 93 -23.78 15.22 -9.90
N PHE A 94 -23.71 14.73 -11.15
CA PHE A 94 -23.34 13.34 -11.43
C PHE A 94 -21.88 13.05 -11.07
N LEU A 95 -20.94 13.95 -11.38
CA LEU A 95 -19.52 13.78 -11.02
C LEU A 95 -19.31 13.72 -9.50
N GLU A 96 -20.02 14.56 -8.74
CA GLU A 96 -19.99 14.48 -7.27
C GLU A 96 -20.66 13.20 -6.77
N PHE A 97 -21.77 12.77 -7.38
CA PHE A 97 -22.39 11.49 -7.07
C PHE A 97 -21.44 10.30 -7.34
N ALA A 98 -20.63 10.35 -8.40
CA ALA A 98 -19.69 9.29 -8.77
C ALA A 98 -18.36 9.31 -8.00
N LYS A 99 -18.09 10.34 -7.20
CA LYS A 99 -16.80 10.56 -6.55
C LYS A 99 -16.42 9.42 -5.62
N GLY A 100 -15.20 8.91 -5.79
CA GLY A 100 -14.66 7.80 -4.98
C GLY A 100 -15.27 6.43 -5.24
N ALA A 101 -16.15 6.30 -6.26
CA ALA A 101 -16.78 5.03 -6.63
C ALA A 101 -16.13 4.40 -7.89
N ALA A 102 -16.35 3.10 -8.08
CA ALA A 102 -16.14 2.45 -9.38
C ALA A 102 -17.37 2.66 -10.27
N LEU A 103 -17.17 3.16 -11.48
CA LEU A 103 -18.24 3.34 -12.47
C LEU A 103 -18.53 2.01 -13.16
N VAL A 104 -19.81 1.67 -13.27
CA VAL A 104 -20.29 0.45 -13.91
C VAL A 104 -21.36 0.80 -14.93
N ALA A 105 -21.25 0.24 -16.13
CA ALA A 105 -22.28 0.35 -17.16
C ALA A 105 -22.31 -0.94 -17.99
N HIS A 106 -23.41 -1.19 -18.67
CA HIS A 106 -23.55 -2.32 -19.59
C HIS A 106 -23.16 -1.88 -21.00
N ASN A 107 -21.99 -2.30 -21.50
CA ASN A 107 -21.31 -1.70 -22.66
C ASN A 107 -20.72 -0.30 -22.35
N ALA A 108 -20.02 -0.21 -21.21
CA ALA A 108 -19.46 1.03 -20.67
C ALA A 108 -18.68 1.95 -21.65
N PRO A 109 -17.99 1.47 -22.71
CA PRO A 109 -17.38 2.38 -23.69
C PRO A 109 -18.37 3.37 -24.31
N PHE A 110 -19.64 2.98 -24.48
CA PHE A 110 -20.70 3.83 -25.01
C PHE A 110 -21.00 4.99 -24.05
N ASP A 111 -21.47 4.70 -22.83
CA ASP A 111 -21.87 5.72 -21.86
C ASP A 111 -20.69 6.63 -21.48
N MET A 112 -19.51 6.04 -21.30
CA MET A 112 -18.30 6.79 -20.98
C MET A 112 -17.86 7.73 -22.10
N SER A 113 -18.19 7.44 -23.37
CA SER A 113 -17.89 8.37 -24.47
C SER A 113 -18.68 9.67 -24.34
N PHE A 114 -19.96 9.58 -23.96
CA PHE A 114 -20.83 10.73 -23.71
C PHE A 114 -20.39 11.52 -22.46
N ILE A 115 -20.07 10.84 -21.36
CA ILE A 115 -19.57 11.52 -20.15
C ILE A 115 -18.24 12.24 -20.42
N ARG A 116 -17.31 11.61 -21.15
CA ARG A 116 -16.03 12.25 -21.50
C ARG A 116 -16.21 13.45 -22.43
N ALA A 117 -17.10 13.35 -23.42
CA ALA A 117 -17.42 14.46 -24.30
C ALA A 117 -18.02 15.64 -23.51
N ALA A 118 -18.98 15.35 -22.61
CA ALA A 118 -19.57 16.36 -21.75
C ALA A 118 -18.55 17.02 -20.80
N CYS A 119 -17.62 16.24 -20.23
CA CYS A 119 -16.53 16.79 -19.41
C CYS A 119 -15.61 17.71 -20.23
N ALA A 120 -15.23 17.30 -21.44
CA ALA A 120 -14.38 18.10 -22.32
C ALA A 120 -15.04 19.44 -22.68
N THR A 121 -16.32 19.42 -23.05
CA THR A 121 -17.10 20.63 -23.36
C THR A 121 -17.31 21.52 -22.14
N GLY A 122 -17.54 20.92 -20.96
CA GLY A 122 -17.79 21.63 -19.70
C GLY A 122 -16.53 22.11 -18.96
N GLY A 123 -15.32 21.82 -19.46
CA GLY A 123 -14.07 22.18 -18.80
C GLY A 123 -13.72 21.34 -17.56
N TYR A 124 -14.30 20.14 -17.44
CA TYR A 124 -14.01 19.20 -16.35
C TYR A 124 -12.94 18.17 -16.76
N PRO A 125 -12.06 17.74 -15.84
CA PRO A 125 -11.18 16.61 -16.12
C PRO A 125 -12.00 15.34 -16.35
N PRO A 126 -11.56 14.43 -17.24
CA PRO A 126 -12.26 13.17 -17.43
C PRO A 126 -12.29 12.36 -16.12
N PRO A 127 -13.37 11.61 -15.84
CA PRO A 127 -13.45 10.80 -14.62
C PRO A 127 -12.26 9.84 -14.49
N ALA A 128 -11.57 9.92 -13.36
CA ALA A 128 -10.43 9.05 -13.02
C ALA A 128 -10.88 7.73 -12.35
N ASN A 129 -12.19 7.54 -12.20
CA ASN A 129 -12.80 6.39 -11.57
C ASN A 129 -12.42 5.07 -12.26
N PRO A 130 -12.26 3.97 -11.52
CA PRO A 130 -12.20 2.63 -12.10
C PRO A 130 -13.50 2.32 -12.88
N ILE A 131 -13.38 1.68 -14.03
CA ILE A 131 -14.53 1.30 -14.88
C ILE A 131 -14.67 -0.22 -14.90
N VAL A 132 -15.91 -0.70 -14.77
CA VAL A 132 -16.33 -2.10 -14.96
C VAL A 132 -17.41 -2.16 -16.03
N ASP A 133 -17.21 -2.97 -17.07
CA ASP A 133 -18.21 -3.22 -18.11
C ASP A 133 -18.88 -4.58 -17.87
N THR A 134 -20.17 -4.59 -17.55
CA THR A 134 -20.91 -5.83 -17.27
C THR A 134 -21.13 -6.68 -18.52
N ALA A 135 -21.16 -6.09 -19.72
CA ALA A 135 -21.31 -6.83 -20.97
C ALA A 135 -20.01 -7.56 -21.34
N ASP A 136 -18.87 -6.91 -21.18
CA ASP A 136 -17.56 -7.54 -21.32
C ASP A 136 -17.32 -8.61 -20.25
N LEU A 137 -17.63 -8.32 -18.98
CA LEU A 137 -17.54 -9.31 -17.90
C LEU A 137 -18.44 -10.53 -18.18
N ALA A 138 -19.70 -10.31 -18.57
CA ALA A 138 -20.61 -11.41 -18.93
C ALA A 138 -20.07 -12.27 -20.08
N ARG A 139 -19.49 -11.66 -21.13
CA ARG A 139 -18.87 -12.40 -22.24
C ARG A 139 -17.69 -13.27 -21.81
N ARG A 140 -17.01 -12.89 -20.72
CA ARG A 140 -15.87 -13.63 -20.15
C ARG A 140 -16.33 -14.71 -19.16
N VAL A 141 -17.45 -14.49 -18.48
CA VAL A 141 -17.90 -15.34 -17.37
C VAL A 141 -18.90 -16.41 -17.81
N LEU A 142 -19.80 -16.08 -18.75
CA LEU A 142 -20.93 -16.93 -19.13
C LEU A 142 -20.64 -17.74 -20.40
N THR A 143 -21.20 -18.95 -20.48
CA THR A 143 -21.12 -19.81 -21.66
C THR A 143 -22.29 -19.57 -22.63
N ARG A 144 -22.17 -20.07 -23.87
CA ARG A 144 -23.25 -20.02 -24.87
C ARG A 144 -24.45 -20.89 -24.50
N ASP A 145 -24.25 -21.90 -23.65
CA ASP A 145 -25.32 -22.78 -23.17
C ASP A 145 -26.14 -22.09 -22.07
N GLU A 146 -25.53 -21.17 -21.30
CA GLU A 146 -26.23 -20.39 -20.28
C GLU A 146 -26.99 -19.20 -20.86
N THR A 147 -26.44 -18.54 -21.88
CA THR A 147 -27.09 -17.38 -22.49
C THR A 147 -26.83 -17.27 -23.99
N PRO A 148 -27.86 -17.00 -24.81
CA PRO A 148 -27.70 -16.86 -26.26
C PRO A 148 -26.94 -15.58 -26.64
N ASN A 149 -26.97 -14.55 -25.80
CA ASN A 149 -26.27 -13.28 -25.98
C ASN A 149 -26.05 -12.58 -24.63
N CYS A 150 -25.20 -11.57 -24.60
CA CYS A 150 -24.90 -10.79 -23.40
C CYS A 150 -25.61 -9.43 -23.41
N LYS A 151 -26.81 -9.32 -24.00
CA LYS A 151 -27.63 -8.09 -23.91
C LYS A 151 -28.24 -7.98 -22.52
N LEU A 152 -28.44 -6.74 -22.03
CA LEU A 152 -28.96 -6.46 -20.70
C LEU A 152 -30.27 -7.22 -20.41
N GLY A 153 -31.28 -7.15 -21.28
CA GLY A 153 -32.55 -7.86 -21.10
C GLY A 153 -32.43 -9.39 -21.05
N THR A 154 -31.42 -9.98 -21.70
CA THR A 154 -31.16 -11.43 -21.60
C THR A 154 -30.52 -11.77 -20.26
N LEU A 155 -29.54 -10.98 -19.84
CA LEU A 155 -28.84 -11.18 -18.58
C LEU A 155 -29.74 -10.90 -17.36
N ALA A 156 -30.60 -9.88 -17.44
CA ALA A 156 -31.57 -9.56 -16.42
C ALA A 156 -32.50 -10.74 -16.14
N ARG A 157 -32.98 -11.43 -17.19
CA ARG A 157 -33.77 -12.67 -17.03
C ARG A 157 -32.95 -13.82 -16.46
N LEU A 158 -31.72 -14.02 -16.94
CA LEU A 158 -30.83 -15.07 -16.43
C LEU A 158 -30.56 -14.93 -14.92
N PHE A 159 -30.27 -13.72 -14.47
CA PHE A 159 -29.96 -13.42 -13.08
C PHE A 159 -31.20 -13.07 -12.23
N ARG A 160 -32.41 -13.18 -12.79
CA ARG A 160 -33.68 -12.91 -12.11
C ARG A 160 -33.72 -11.50 -11.50
N SER A 161 -33.31 -10.52 -12.30
CA SER A 161 -33.39 -9.09 -11.98
C SER A 161 -34.79 -8.73 -11.48
N THR A 162 -34.84 -7.90 -10.44
CA THR A 162 -36.08 -7.38 -9.87
C THR A 162 -36.73 -6.33 -10.76
N THR A 163 -35.92 -5.66 -11.59
CA THR A 163 -36.35 -4.66 -12.55
C THR A 163 -36.14 -5.17 -13.97
N GLU A 164 -37.17 -5.11 -14.81
CA GLU A 164 -37.05 -5.46 -16.23
C GLU A 164 -36.52 -4.26 -17.03
N PRO A 165 -35.43 -4.42 -17.80
CA PRO A 165 -34.91 -3.35 -18.66
C PRO A 165 -35.96 -2.90 -19.66
N CYS A 166 -36.16 -1.59 -19.78
CA CYS A 166 -37.23 -1.00 -20.57
C CYS A 166 -36.81 0.27 -21.31
N HIS A 167 -35.50 0.47 -21.52
CA HIS A 167 -34.95 1.68 -22.16
C HIS A 167 -35.34 2.95 -21.41
N ARG A 168 -35.21 2.87 -20.08
CA ARG A 168 -35.30 3.99 -19.15
C ARG A 168 -34.08 3.93 -18.26
N ALA A 169 -33.31 5.01 -18.22
CA ALA A 169 -31.95 4.97 -17.69
C ALA A 169 -31.88 4.46 -16.24
N LEU A 170 -32.81 4.87 -15.37
CA LEU A 170 -32.81 4.38 -13.98
C LEU A 170 -33.22 2.91 -13.86
N ALA A 171 -34.18 2.46 -14.66
CA ALA A 171 -34.63 1.07 -14.66
C ALA A 171 -33.53 0.13 -15.17
N ASP A 172 -32.85 0.53 -16.25
CA ASP A 172 -31.75 -0.21 -16.84
C ASP A 172 -30.51 -0.21 -15.94
N ALA A 173 -30.24 0.90 -15.22
CA ALA A 173 -29.21 0.93 -14.17
C ALA A 173 -29.53 -0.04 -13.01
N LYS A 174 -30.79 -0.10 -12.54
CA LYS A 174 -31.23 -1.06 -11.50
C LYS A 174 -31.10 -2.50 -11.98
N ALA A 175 -31.51 -2.81 -13.21
CA ALA A 175 -31.32 -4.14 -13.76
C ALA A 175 -29.82 -4.50 -13.90
N THR A 176 -28.99 -3.51 -14.24
CA THR A 176 -27.53 -3.68 -14.31
C THR A 176 -26.91 -3.94 -12.93
N VAL A 177 -27.46 -3.41 -11.83
CA VAL A 177 -27.05 -3.76 -10.46
C VAL A 177 -27.25 -5.26 -10.21
N ASP A 178 -28.43 -5.79 -10.52
CA ASP A 178 -28.74 -7.21 -10.32
C ASP A 178 -27.85 -8.11 -11.19
N VAL A 179 -27.60 -7.70 -12.45
CA VAL A 179 -26.64 -8.40 -13.34
C VAL A 179 -25.22 -8.35 -12.78
N LEU A 180 -24.77 -7.20 -12.27
CA LEU A 180 -23.45 -7.06 -11.65
C LEU A 180 -23.30 -7.98 -10.43
N HIS A 181 -24.30 -8.03 -9.55
CA HIS A 181 -24.31 -8.95 -8.41
C HIS A 181 -24.23 -10.41 -8.85
N GLY A 182 -25.01 -10.79 -9.85
CA GLY A 182 -24.97 -12.12 -10.45
C GLY A 182 -23.58 -12.47 -10.99
N LEU A 183 -22.95 -11.56 -11.73
CA LEU A 183 -21.60 -11.75 -12.28
C LEU A 183 -20.53 -11.82 -11.18
N ILE A 184 -20.61 -10.96 -10.15
CA ILE A 184 -19.71 -10.99 -8.98
C ILE A 184 -19.81 -12.34 -8.27
N ALA A 185 -21.02 -12.87 -8.08
CA ALA A 185 -21.21 -14.20 -7.49
C ALA A 185 -20.52 -15.30 -8.31
N ARG A 186 -20.60 -15.24 -9.64
CA ARG A 186 -19.92 -16.19 -10.54
C ARG A 186 -18.40 -16.09 -10.44
N VAL A 187 -17.82 -14.90 -10.57
CA VAL A 187 -16.36 -14.73 -10.50
C VAL A 187 -15.80 -14.92 -9.09
N GLY A 188 -16.61 -14.69 -8.05
CA GLY A 188 -16.26 -14.99 -6.67
C GLY A 188 -15.95 -16.48 -6.46
N SER A 189 -16.71 -17.36 -7.12
CA SER A 189 -16.41 -18.81 -7.13
C SER A 189 -15.10 -19.16 -7.84
N LEU A 190 -14.62 -18.26 -8.70
CA LEU A 190 -13.36 -18.36 -9.44
C LEU A 190 -12.21 -17.60 -8.73
N GLY A 191 -12.40 -17.17 -7.48
CA GLY A 191 -11.36 -16.53 -6.67
C GLY A 191 -11.11 -15.05 -6.97
N VAL A 192 -12.05 -14.38 -7.63
CA VAL A 192 -12.03 -12.90 -7.79
C VAL A 192 -12.70 -12.27 -6.59
N HIS A 193 -11.94 -11.51 -5.80
CA HIS A 193 -12.42 -10.91 -4.55
C HIS A 193 -12.16 -9.41 -4.44
N THR A 194 -11.43 -8.82 -5.38
CA THR A 194 -11.13 -7.37 -5.39
C THR A 194 -11.47 -6.71 -6.72
N LEU A 195 -11.59 -5.37 -6.71
CA LEU A 195 -11.94 -4.58 -7.88
C LEU A 195 -10.93 -4.74 -9.02
N GLU A 196 -9.65 -4.82 -8.68
CA GLU A 196 -8.53 -4.93 -9.59
C GLU A 196 -8.55 -6.30 -10.28
N GLU A 197 -8.84 -7.37 -9.53
CA GLU A 197 -9.06 -8.71 -10.07
C GLU A 197 -10.31 -8.75 -10.96
N LEU A 198 -11.40 -8.10 -10.55
CA LEU A 198 -12.64 -8.02 -11.34
C LEU A 198 -12.40 -7.33 -12.69
N ARG A 199 -11.65 -6.23 -12.70
CA ARG A 199 -11.30 -5.47 -13.92
C ARG A 199 -10.31 -6.20 -14.83
N SER A 200 -9.43 -7.01 -14.25
CA SER A 200 -8.40 -7.74 -14.99
C SER A 200 -8.78 -9.19 -15.33
N PHE A 201 -9.99 -9.63 -14.99
CA PHE A 201 -10.47 -10.98 -15.23
C PHE A 201 -10.41 -11.34 -16.72
N ALA A 202 -9.68 -12.40 -17.08
CA ALA A 202 -9.64 -12.96 -18.43
C ALA A 202 -10.44 -14.26 -18.53
N ARG A 203 -10.76 -14.69 -19.76
CA ARG A 203 -11.67 -15.81 -20.03
C ARG A 203 -11.03 -17.20 -19.92
N THR A 204 -9.70 -17.31 -20.10
CA THR A 204 -9.05 -18.62 -20.25
C THR A 204 -7.70 -18.66 -19.53
N PRO A 205 -7.54 -19.50 -18.48
CA PRO A 205 -6.23 -19.81 -17.92
C PRO A 205 -5.38 -20.52 -18.96
N THR A 206 -4.06 -20.36 -18.94
CA THR A 206 -3.17 -21.06 -19.88
C THR A 206 -3.31 -22.59 -19.70
N PRO A 207 -3.03 -23.41 -20.74
CA PRO A 207 -3.05 -24.87 -20.61
C PRO A 207 -2.20 -25.40 -19.45
N GLU A 208 -1.09 -24.72 -19.15
CA GLU A 208 -0.22 -25.02 -18.00
C GLU A 208 -0.92 -24.75 -16.67
N GLN A 209 -1.53 -23.57 -16.49
CA GLN A 209 -2.31 -23.26 -15.28
C GLN A 209 -3.44 -24.27 -15.09
N GLN A 210 -4.10 -24.69 -16.18
CA GLN A 210 -5.17 -25.67 -16.13
C GLN A 210 -4.69 -27.05 -15.66
N ARG A 211 -3.54 -27.52 -16.18
CA ARG A 211 -2.93 -28.81 -15.76
C ARG A 211 -2.48 -28.78 -14.30
N LYS A 212 -2.03 -27.63 -13.81
CA LYS A 212 -1.51 -27.46 -12.46
C LYS A 212 -2.60 -27.09 -11.42
N ARG A 213 -3.88 -27.01 -11.79
CA ARG A 213 -4.99 -26.73 -10.86
C ARG A 213 -5.06 -27.69 -9.68
N HIS A 214 -4.63 -28.94 -9.86
CA HIS A 214 -4.58 -29.95 -8.80
C HIS A 214 -3.69 -29.52 -7.62
N LEU A 215 -2.72 -28.62 -7.83
CA LEU A 215 -1.89 -28.08 -6.75
C LEU A 215 -2.67 -27.23 -5.74
N ALA A 216 -3.87 -26.77 -6.10
CA ALA A 216 -4.77 -26.06 -5.18
C ALA A 216 -5.74 -27.01 -4.44
N GLU A 217 -5.70 -28.31 -4.71
CA GLU A 217 -6.51 -29.31 -4.02
C GLU A 217 -5.99 -29.53 -2.60
N GLY A 218 -6.90 -29.80 -1.66
CA GLY A 218 -6.55 -30.01 -0.25
C GLY A 218 -6.13 -28.75 0.53
N VAL A 219 -6.02 -27.59 -0.12
CA VAL A 219 -5.65 -26.33 0.55
C VAL A 219 -6.75 -25.90 1.54
N PRO A 220 -6.41 -25.63 2.82
CA PRO A 220 -7.37 -25.25 3.84
C PRO A 220 -7.92 -23.83 3.64
N SER A 221 -9.15 -23.59 4.09
CA SER A 221 -9.77 -22.25 4.11
C SER A 221 -9.48 -21.55 5.44
N ALA A 222 -8.22 -21.20 5.67
CA ALA A 222 -7.73 -20.59 6.91
C ALA A 222 -6.64 -19.54 6.61
N PRO A 223 -6.33 -18.64 7.55
CA PRO A 223 -5.18 -17.75 7.43
C PRO A 223 -3.87 -18.55 7.48
N GLY A 224 -2.85 -18.07 6.76
CA GLY A 224 -1.54 -18.70 6.80
C GLY A 224 -0.61 -18.33 5.65
N VAL A 225 0.44 -19.13 5.52
CA VAL A 225 1.48 -18.99 4.49
C VAL A 225 1.38 -20.14 3.49
N TYR A 226 1.49 -19.84 2.19
CA TYR A 226 1.62 -20.82 1.12
C TYR A 226 3.00 -20.71 0.46
N VAL A 227 3.54 -21.86 0.07
CA VAL A 227 4.85 -22.01 -0.56
C VAL A 227 4.69 -22.82 -1.83
N PHE A 228 4.98 -22.22 -2.98
CA PHE A 228 5.16 -22.95 -4.22
C PHE A 228 6.58 -23.52 -4.25
N GLU A 229 6.70 -24.81 -4.53
CA GLU A 229 7.96 -25.56 -4.51
C GLU A 229 8.19 -26.26 -5.86
N ASP A 230 9.46 -26.40 -6.24
CA ASP A 230 9.88 -27.18 -7.43
C ASP A 230 9.90 -28.70 -7.16
N THR A 231 10.33 -29.48 -8.15
CA THR A 231 10.51 -30.94 -8.04
C THR A 231 11.45 -31.38 -6.91
N ARG A 232 12.41 -30.53 -6.53
CA ARG A 232 13.42 -30.80 -5.49
C ARG A 232 12.97 -30.31 -4.12
N GLY A 233 11.81 -29.68 -4.02
CA GLY A 233 11.30 -29.06 -2.80
C GLY A 233 11.89 -27.69 -2.48
N GLU A 234 12.59 -27.05 -3.43
CA GLU A 234 13.08 -25.68 -3.25
C GLU A 234 11.94 -24.68 -3.35
N ALA A 235 11.90 -23.71 -2.42
CA ALA A 235 10.88 -22.66 -2.43
C ALA A 235 11.06 -21.73 -3.64
N LEU A 236 10.06 -21.70 -4.53
CA LEU A 236 10.00 -20.81 -5.68
C LEU A 236 9.38 -19.47 -5.31
N TYR A 237 8.28 -19.51 -4.57
CA TYR A 237 7.52 -18.35 -4.13
C TYR A 237 6.83 -18.61 -2.80
N ILE A 238 6.89 -17.63 -1.90
CA ILE A 238 6.21 -17.65 -0.61
C ILE A 238 5.26 -16.46 -0.56
N GLY A 239 4.02 -16.71 -0.16
CA GLY A 239 3.02 -15.68 0.07
C GLY A 239 2.17 -16.00 1.29
N LYS A 240 1.40 -15.02 1.76
CA LYS A 240 0.40 -15.21 2.83
C LYS A 240 -1.02 -14.92 2.37
N SER A 241 -1.99 -15.37 3.15
CA SER A 241 -3.39 -15.03 2.95
C SER A 241 -4.19 -15.15 4.25
N SER A 242 -5.31 -14.43 4.34
CA SER A 242 -6.37 -14.72 5.30
C SER A 242 -7.22 -15.94 4.90
N ASN A 243 -7.20 -16.33 3.62
CA ASN A 243 -7.82 -17.53 3.10
C ASN A 243 -6.90 -18.21 2.08
N LEU A 244 -6.12 -19.18 2.57
CA LEU A 244 -5.16 -19.94 1.76
C LEU A 244 -5.81 -20.58 0.52
N ARG A 245 -6.99 -21.19 0.67
CA ARG A 245 -7.69 -21.87 -0.44
C ARG A 245 -7.98 -20.93 -1.60
N ASN A 246 -8.60 -19.79 -1.31
CA ASN A 246 -8.97 -18.83 -2.35
C ASN A 246 -7.71 -18.24 -3.00
N ARG A 247 -6.71 -17.90 -2.19
CA ARG A 247 -5.47 -17.30 -2.69
C ARG A 247 -4.63 -18.24 -3.54
N VAL A 248 -4.51 -19.52 -3.16
CA VAL A 248 -3.77 -20.49 -3.98
C VAL A 248 -4.51 -20.78 -5.28
N ARG A 249 -5.85 -20.87 -5.24
CA ARG A 249 -6.67 -21.07 -6.45
C ARG A 249 -6.50 -19.96 -7.47
N SER A 250 -6.41 -18.70 -7.04
CA SER A 250 -6.35 -17.56 -7.96
C SER A 250 -5.16 -17.64 -8.93
N TYR A 251 -4.02 -18.23 -8.54
CA TYR A 251 -2.84 -18.45 -9.39
C TYR A 251 -3.10 -19.32 -10.63
N PHE A 252 -4.08 -20.23 -10.54
CA PHE A 252 -4.42 -21.17 -11.61
C PHE A 252 -5.63 -20.70 -12.43
N THR A 253 -6.13 -19.51 -12.14
CA THR A 253 -7.25 -18.91 -12.87
C THR A 253 -6.75 -17.82 -13.81
N ALA A 254 -7.66 -17.34 -14.65
CA ALA A 254 -7.39 -16.31 -15.62
C ALA A 254 -7.29 -14.89 -15.01
N SER A 255 -7.46 -14.74 -13.69
CA SER A 255 -7.20 -13.48 -12.97
C SER A 255 -5.69 -13.23 -12.77
N GLU A 256 -4.83 -14.25 -12.88
CA GLU A 256 -3.38 -14.08 -12.73
C GLU A 256 -2.73 -13.59 -14.03
N THR A 257 -2.58 -12.26 -14.12
CA THR A 257 -2.06 -11.57 -15.31
C THR A 257 -0.54 -11.40 -15.30
N ARG A 258 0.17 -11.70 -14.21
CA ARG A 258 1.62 -11.46 -14.09
C ARG A 258 2.42 -12.58 -14.76
N SER A 259 3.15 -12.24 -15.82
CA SER A 259 3.96 -13.20 -16.61
C SER A 259 4.96 -13.99 -15.77
N ARG A 260 5.71 -13.31 -14.89
CA ARG A 260 6.71 -13.91 -14.01
C ARG A 260 6.09 -14.89 -13.00
N ILE A 261 4.85 -14.66 -12.58
CA ILE A 261 4.14 -15.57 -11.68
C ILE A 261 3.58 -16.76 -12.46
N ARG A 262 3.09 -16.57 -13.69
CA ARG A 262 2.69 -17.69 -14.56
C ARG A 262 3.87 -18.63 -14.85
N GLU A 263 5.06 -18.08 -15.10
CA GLU A 263 6.29 -18.87 -15.25
C GLU A 263 6.58 -19.72 -14.00
N MET A 264 6.48 -19.11 -12.81
CA MET A 264 6.63 -19.82 -11.53
C MET A 264 5.63 -20.97 -11.38
N VAL A 265 4.35 -20.71 -11.69
CA VAL A 265 3.28 -21.73 -11.66
C VAL A 265 3.57 -22.87 -12.63
N GLY A 266 4.19 -22.60 -13.78
CA GLY A 266 4.62 -23.62 -14.74
C GLY A 266 5.70 -24.55 -14.17
N ILE A 267 6.61 -24.02 -13.34
CA ILE A 267 7.71 -24.77 -12.71
C ILE A 267 7.25 -25.48 -11.42
N ALA A 268 6.25 -24.94 -10.73
CA ALA A 268 5.80 -25.47 -9.45
C ALA A 268 5.25 -26.90 -9.57
N GLU A 269 5.69 -27.77 -8.67
CA GLU A 269 5.21 -29.16 -8.55
C GLU A 269 4.44 -29.42 -7.27
N ARG A 270 4.55 -28.52 -6.28
CA ARG A 270 3.85 -28.65 -5.01
C ARG A 270 3.48 -27.29 -4.44
N VAL A 271 2.34 -27.24 -3.76
CA VAL A 271 2.00 -26.13 -2.87
C VAL A 271 1.94 -26.66 -1.45
N ARG A 272 2.87 -26.19 -0.61
CA ARG A 272 2.85 -26.45 0.83
C ARG A 272 2.15 -25.30 1.53
N THR A 273 1.31 -25.60 2.52
CA THR A 273 0.65 -24.58 3.32
C THR A 273 0.98 -24.72 4.80
N ILE A 274 1.01 -23.59 5.50
CA ILE A 274 1.20 -23.51 6.93
C ILE A 274 0.08 -22.62 7.47
N VAL A 275 -0.90 -23.26 8.12
CA VAL A 275 -1.99 -22.55 8.79
C VAL A 275 -1.42 -21.77 9.97
N CYS A 276 -1.84 -20.52 10.11
CA CYS A 276 -1.50 -19.64 11.21
C CYS A 276 -2.78 -19.36 12.01
N ALA A 277 -2.64 -19.05 13.29
CA ALA A 277 -3.75 -18.68 14.15
C ALA A 277 -4.35 -17.33 13.73
N THR A 278 -3.50 -16.39 13.30
CA THR A 278 -3.88 -15.00 13.05
C THR A 278 -3.27 -14.44 11.76
N GLY A 279 -3.80 -13.34 11.27
CA GLY A 279 -3.25 -12.63 10.10
C GLY A 279 -1.84 -12.07 10.34
N LEU A 280 -1.57 -11.55 11.55
CA LEU A 280 -0.25 -11.05 11.94
C LEU A 280 0.80 -12.16 11.95
N GLU A 281 0.45 -13.33 12.49
CA GLU A 281 1.36 -14.48 12.46
C GLU A 281 1.68 -14.90 11.03
N ALA A 282 0.68 -14.95 10.14
CA ALA A 282 0.89 -15.28 8.74
C ALA A 282 1.83 -14.27 8.05
N GLU A 283 1.71 -12.98 8.37
CA GLU A 283 2.61 -11.93 7.86
C GLU A 283 4.05 -12.09 8.35
N ILE A 284 4.25 -12.29 9.64
CA ILE A 284 5.60 -12.42 10.19
C ILE A 284 6.25 -13.73 9.74
N ARG A 285 5.47 -14.82 9.66
CA ARG A 285 5.96 -16.11 9.19
C ARG A 285 6.36 -16.07 7.71
N GLU A 286 5.61 -15.38 6.86
CA GLU A 286 6.01 -15.08 5.48
C GLU A 286 7.36 -14.37 5.43
N LEU A 287 7.52 -13.27 6.18
CA LEU A 287 8.77 -12.50 6.22
C LEU A 287 9.97 -13.36 6.61
N ARG A 288 9.85 -14.14 7.70
CA ARG A 288 10.91 -15.04 8.19
C ARG A 288 11.24 -16.14 7.18
N MET A 289 10.24 -16.71 6.53
CA MET A 289 10.47 -17.75 5.52
C MET A 289 11.12 -17.19 4.25
N ILE A 290 10.71 -16.00 3.79
CA ILE A 290 11.34 -15.35 2.63
C ILE A 290 12.80 -15.01 2.94
N GLY A 291 13.11 -14.47 4.12
CA GLY A 291 14.48 -14.14 4.51
C GLY A 291 15.40 -15.36 4.61
N SER A 292 14.88 -16.49 5.10
CA SER A 292 15.65 -17.73 5.27
C SER A 292 15.83 -18.53 3.97
N THR A 293 14.79 -18.62 3.13
CA THR A 293 14.80 -19.44 1.89
C THR A 293 15.13 -18.67 0.63
N LYS A 294 15.00 -17.34 0.66
CA LYS A 294 15.32 -16.40 -0.44
C LYS A 294 14.73 -16.78 -1.81
N PRO A 295 13.42 -17.12 -1.90
CA PRO A 295 12.84 -17.70 -3.11
C PRO A 295 13.02 -16.81 -4.34
N ARG A 296 13.26 -17.42 -5.51
CA ARG A 296 13.62 -16.70 -6.74
C ARG A 296 12.53 -15.74 -7.22
N TYR A 297 11.26 -16.07 -6.99
CA TYR A 297 10.12 -15.27 -7.46
C TYR A 297 9.64 -14.23 -6.46
N ASN A 298 10.09 -14.29 -5.20
CA ASN A 298 9.98 -13.15 -4.29
C ASN A 298 10.98 -12.05 -4.73
N LYS A 299 10.60 -10.78 -4.55
CA LYS A 299 11.42 -9.59 -4.75
C LYS A 299 11.72 -8.84 -3.45
N ARG A 300 10.70 -8.61 -2.61
CA ARG A 300 10.79 -7.94 -1.31
C ARG A 300 11.22 -8.91 -0.21
N SER A 301 11.79 -8.38 0.87
CA SER A 301 12.11 -9.11 2.11
C SER A 301 13.09 -10.28 1.97
N ARG A 302 13.68 -10.51 0.79
CA ARG A 302 14.64 -11.60 0.53
C ARG A 302 15.99 -11.41 1.21
N PHE A 303 16.37 -10.16 1.43
CA PHE A 303 17.71 -9.83 1.91
C PHE A 303 17.63 -8.78 3.04
N PRO A 304 16.98 -9.11 4.18
CA PRO A 304 16.92 -8.20 5.32
C PRO A 304 18.34 -7.82 5.81
N GLU A 305 19.34 -8.69 5.64
CA GLU A 305 20.75 -8.45 5.97
C GLU A 305 21.43 -7.39 5.09
N ARG A 306 20.81 -6.98 3.98
CA ARG A 306 21.33 -5.90 3.12
C ARG A 306 20.93 -4.51 3.61
N ALA A 307 20.22 -4.41 4.74
CA ALA A 307 19.90 -3.14 5.37
C ALA A 307 21.17 -2.30 5.61
N VAL A 308 21.07 -1.01 5.32
CA VAL A 308 22.18 -0.07 5.54
C VAL A 308 21.92 0.71 6.81
N TRP A 309 22.98 0.97 7.58
CA TRP A 309 22.92 1.67 8.86
C TRP A 309 23.94 2.80 8.89
N LEU A 310 23.58 3.89 9.57
CA LEU A 310 24.50 4.96 9.92
C LEU A 310 24.94 4.76 11.37
N LYS A 311 26.22 4.48 11.56
CA LYS A 311 26.86 4.24 12.86
C LYS A 311 27.61 5.49 13.30
N LEU A 312 27.37 5.95 14.53
CA LEU A 312 28.25 6.85 15.26
C LEU A 312 29.31 5.99 15.98
N THR A 313 30.56 5.99 15.49
CA THR A 313 31.62 5.10 16.00
C THR A 313 31.92 5.31 17.48
N ASN A 314 32.47 4.30 18.14
CA ASN A 314 32.87 4.35 19.55
C ASN A 314 34.40 4.34 19.67
N GLU A 315 35.04 5.40 19.18
CA GLU A 315 36.49 5.65 19.26
C GLU A 315 36.71 7.04 19.92
N PRO A 316 37.93 7.44 20.35
CA PRO A 316 38.14 8.69 21.09
C PRO A 316 37.56 9.95 20.42
N PHE A 317 37.61 9.99 19.08
CA PHE A 317 36.92 10.99 18.28
C PHE A 317 35.90 10.28 17.37
N PRO A 318 34.67 10.04 17.83
CA PRO A 318 33.61 9.39 17.03
C PRO A 318 33.34 10.08 15.70
N ARG A 319 32.97 9.31 14.69
CA ARG A 319 32.49 9.80 13.40
C ARG A 319 31.24 9.07 12.95
N LEU A 320 30.57 9.62 11.94
CA LEU A 320 29.51 8.92 11.24
C LEU A 320 30.09 7.98 10.17
N SER A 321 29.66 6.72 10.17
CA SER A 321 30.12 5.68 9.25
C SER A 321 28.94 4.85 8.74
N ILE A 322 28.88 4.62 7.43
CA ILE A 322 27.85 3.78 6.82
C ILE A 322 28.30 2.32 6.90
N VAL A 323 27.48 1.46 7.51
CA VAL A 323 27.75 0.04 7.74
C VAL A 323 26.56 -0.82 7.33
N ARG A 324 26.79 -2.13 7.15
CA ARG A 324 25.75 -3.11 6.82
C ARG A 324 25.36 -4.03 7.98
N GLU A 325 26.06 -3.89 9.10
CA GLU A 325 25.91 -4.76 10.27
C GLU A 325 25.87 -3.91 11.55
N VAL A 326 24.94 -4.26 12.43
CA VAL A 326 24.84 -3.72 13.78
C VAL A 326 25.58 -4.66 14.71
N LYS A 327 26.51 -4.13 15.51
CA LYS A 327 27.37 -4.90 16.41
C LYS A 327 27.12 -4.51 17.85
N ASP A 328 27.49 -5.39 18.76
CA ASP A 328 27.51 -5.11 20.19
C ASP A 328 28.82 -4.40 20.57
N ASP A 329 28.94 -3.13 20.19
CA ASP A 329 30.16 -2.32 20.41
C ASP A 329 29.87 -1.00 21.14
N GLY A 330 28.67 -0.87 21.71
CA GLY A 330 28.19 0.32 22.41
C GLY A 330 27.95 1.54 21.51
N ALA A 331 28.07 1.40 20.18
CA ALA A 331 27.84 2.50 19.24
C ALA A 331 26.35 2.82 19.08
N THR A 332 26.06 4.07 18.71
CA THR A 332 24.70 4.48 18.33
C THR A 332 24.51 4.27 16.83
N TYR A 333 23.37 3.69 16.47
CA TYR A 333 22.97 3.40 15.09
C TYR A 333 21.72 4.21 14.72
N LEU A 334 21.57 4.53 13.44
CA LEU A 334 20.37 5.08 12.82
C LEU A 334 20.09 4.28 11.54
N GLY A 335 18.84 3.88 11.33
CA GLY A 335 18.44 3.04 10.20
C GLY A 335 17.19 2.20 10.52
N PRO A 336 16.89 1.19 9.70
CA PRO A 336 17.60 0.82 8.48
C PRO A 336 17.26 1.75 7.30
N PHE A 337 18.25 1.99 6.44
CA PHE A 337 18.11 2.69 5.17
C PHE A 337 17.94 1.68 4.02
N GLY A 338 17.12 2.03 3.04
CA GLY A 338 16.92 1.21 1.82
C GLY A 338 18.10 1.26 0.85
N SER A 339 19.04 2.20 1.00
CA SER A 339 20.23 2.31 0.16
C SER A 339 21.36 3.04 0.87
N SER A 340 22.60 2.83 0.40
CA SER A 340 23.76 3.60 0.87
C SER A 340 23.63 5.08 0.57
N ARG A 341 22.94 5.46 -0.52
CA ARG A 341 22.70 6.87 -0.85
C ARG A 341 21.78 7.54 0.17
N ALA A 342 20.69 6.88 0.58
CA ALA A 342 19.83 7.41 1.62
C ALA A 342 20.55 7.56 2.98
N ALA A 343 21.41 6.60 3.32
CA ALA A 343 22.25 6.72 4.51
C ALA A 343 23.24 7.90 4.42
N ASP A 344 23.79 8.16 3.24
CA ASP A 344 24.68 9.28 2.97
C ASP A 344 23.96 10.64 3.00
N ASP A 345 22.71 10.70 2.50
CA ASP A 345 21.87 11.88 2.58
C ASP A 345 21.56 12.25 4.05
N ALA A 346 21.22 11.26 4.87
CA ALA A 346 21.02 11.46 6.31
C ALA A 346 22.32 11.85 7.03
N ARG A 347 23.46 11.22 6.68
CA ARG A 347 24.78 11.58 7.20
C ARG A 347 25.12 13.04 6.86
N THR A 348 24.84 13.47 5.65
CA THR A 348 25.06 14.85 5.19
C THR A 348 24.19 15.83 5.96
N ALA A 349 22.90 15.53 6.14
CA ALA A 349 22.01 16.35 6.98
C ALA A 349 22.55 16.51 8.41
N MET A 350 23.05 15.44 9.02
CA MET A 350 23.67 15.54 10.35
C MET A 350 24.93 16.41 10.36
N HIS A 351 25.78 16.34 9.34
CA HIS A 351 26.99 17.17 9.24
C HIS A 351 26.70 18.67 8.97
N GLU A 352 25.53 19.01 8.43
CA GLU A 352 25.10 20.42 8.34
C GLU A 352 24.79 21.02 9.71
N ALA A 353 24.35 20.21 10.68
CA ALA A 353 23.96 20.67 12.00
C ALA A 353 25.00 20.44 13.09
N LEU A 354 25.85 19.43 12.94
CA LEU A 354 26.75 18.95 13.98
C LEU A 354 28.20 18.92 13.45
N PRO A 355 29.16 19.59 14.12
CA PRO A 355 30.55 19.69 13.66
C PRO A 355 31.35 18.42 13.98
N LEU A 356 30.81 17.26 13.60
CA LEU A 356 31.52 15.99 13.65
C LEU A 356 32.56 15.92 12.53
N ARG A 357 33.71 15.33 12.84
CA ARG A 357 34.74 15.06 11.84
C ARG A 357 34.22 14.13 10.75
N GLN A 358 34.70 14.36 9.53
CA GLN A 358 34.36 13.55 8.35
C GLN A 358 35.53 12.69 7.87
N CYS A 359 36.73 12.88 8.42
CA CYS A 359 37.91 12.12 8.06
C CYS A 359 37.79 10.64 8.49
N THR A 360 38.34 9.74 7.65
CA THR A 360 38.26 8.29 7.85
C THR A 360 39.43 7.73 8.67
N GLU A 361 40.45 8.52 8.93
CA GLU A 361 41.60 8.14 9.74
C GLU A 361 41.21 7.90 11.20
N ARG A 362 41.89 6.99 11.89
CA ARG A 362 41.72 6.81 13.34
C ARG A 362 42.53 7.88 14.06
N LEU A 363 41.88 8.71 14.87
CA LEU A 363 42.54 9.78 15.62
C LEU A 363 42.77 9.34 17.07
N SER A 364 43.81 9.90 17.67
CA SER A 364 44.12 9.76 19.09
C SER A 364 44.60 11.09 19.63
N SER A 365 44.48 11.30 20.94
CA SER A 365 45.00 12.49 21.61
C SER A 365 46.54 12.58 21.58
N ARG A 366 47.23 11.46 21.29
CA ARG A 366 48.71 11.36 21.28
C ARG A 366 49.35 11.66 19.93
N ILE A 367 48.66 11.35 18.83
CA ILE A 367 49.20 11.49 17.47
C ILE A 367 48.56 12.70 16.81
N ARG A 368 49.36 13.72 16.52
CA ARG A 368 48.92 14.94 15.83
C ARG A 368 49.14 14.83 14.32
N ARG A 369 48.22 15.43 13.57
CA ARG A 369 48.23 15.52 12.10
C ARG A 369 47.77 16.90 11.67
N SER A 370 48.14 17.32 10.46
CA SER A 370 47.69 18.59 9.89
C SER A 370 46.16 18.64 9.78
N ALA A 371 45.60 19.82 10.01
CA ALA A 371 44.18 20.06 9.82
C ALA A 371 43.79 19.94 8.34
N CYS A 372 42.57 19.46 8.09
CA CYS A 372 42.02 19.37 6.74
C CYS A 372 41.25 20.65 6.37
N THR A 373 40.90 20.81 5.09
CA THR A 373 40.12 21.95 4.57
C THR A 373 38.79 22.16 5.31
N LEU A 374 38.14 21.10 5.80
CA LEU A 374 36.90 21.25 6.58
C LEU A 374 37.13 21.99 7.91
N ALA A 375 38.31 21.89 8.50
CA ALA A 375 38.66 22.65 9.68
C ALA A 375 38.93 24.12 9.34
N GLU A 376 39.59 24.41 8.22
CA GLU A 376 39.81 25.77 7.73
C GLU A 376 38.48 26.48 7.42
N LEU A 377 37.49 25.73 6.92
CA LEU A 377 36.12 26.19 6.69
C LEU A 377 35.25 26.23 7.97
N GLY A 378 35.82 25.93 9.15
CA GLY A 378 35.09 25.94 10.43
C GLY A 378 34.06 24.82 10.60
N ARG A 379 34.06 23.80 9.75
CA ARG A 379 33.13 22.65 9.81
C ARG A 379 33.62 21.50 10.70
N CYS A 380 34.83 21.62 11.25
CA CYS A 380 35.46 20.64 12.12
C CYS A 380 36.38 21.36 13.11
N GLY A 381 36.36 21.00 14.40
CA GLY A 381 37.24 21.59 15.42
C GLY A 381 38.70 21.16 15.35
N ALA A 382 39.12 20.45 14.29
CA ALA A 382 40.47 19.90 14.11
C ALA A 382 41.04 19.13 15.31
N PRO A 383 40.34 18.10 15.82
CA PRO A 383 40.89 17.23 16.87
C PRO A 383 42.19 16.52 16.44
N CYS A 384 42.40 16.35 15.12
CA CYS A 384 43.61 15.77 14.56
C CYS A 384 44.87 16.60 14.83
N GLU A 385 44.75 17.94 14.87
CA GLU A 385 45.85 18.84 15.22
C GLU A 385 45.88 19.18 16.72
N GLY A 386 44.84 18.78 17.45
CA GLY A 386 44.70 19.07 18.88
C GLY A 386 44.13 20.44 19.20
N ARG A 387 43.54 21.14 18.21
CA ARG A 387 42.81 22.39 18.45
C ARG A 387 41.54 22.17 19.30
N GLU A 388 41.02 20.95 19.28
CA GLU A 388 39.89 20.53 20.10
C GLU A 388 40.26 19.31 20.97
N SER A 389 39.92 19.38 22.26
CA SER A 389 40.13 18.28 23.20
C SER A 389 39.07 17.19 23.03
N GLU A 390 39.35 16.00 23.56
CA GLU A 390 38.40 14.87 23.55
C GLU A 390 37.09 15.23 24.26
N ASP A 391 37.16 15.89 25.42
CA ASP A 391 35.97 16.34 26.17
C ASP A 391 35.14 17.39 25.42
N ALA A 392 35.82 18.32 24.74
CA ALA A 392 35.16 19.33 23.92
C ALA A 392 34.42 18.67 22.75
N TYR A 393 35.10 17.77 22.02
CA TYR A 393 34.53 17.01 20.92
C TYR A 393 33.37 16.10 21.37
N ALA A 394 33.48 15.51 22.57
CA ALA A 394 32.43 14.68 23.15
C ALA A 394 31.09 15.42 23.32
N ARG A 395 31.08 16.76 23.39
CA ARG A 395 29.82 17.54 23.35
C ARG A 395 29.11 17.41 22.01
N HIS A 396 29.85 17.45 20.90
CA HIS A 396 29.31 17.25 19.56
C HIS A 396 28.79 15.82 19.37
N VAL A 397 29.52 14.84 19.92
CA VAL A 397 29.10 13.43 19.93
C VAL A 397 27.80 13.24 20.72
N ARG A 398 27.67 13.85 21.90
CA ARG A 398 26.42 13.83 22.68
C ARG A 398 25.25 14.45 21.92
N GLY A 399 25.49 15.56 21.21
CA GLY A 399 24.51 16.18 20.32
C GLY A 399 24.06 15.24 19.20
N ALA A 400 25.00 14.55 18.55
CA ALA A 400 24.71 13.58 17.50
C ALA A 400 23.93 12.36 18.00
N LYS A 401 24.32 11.81 19.15
CA LYS A 401 23.59 10.72 19.81
C LYS A 401 22.16 11.14 20.15
N LYS A 402 21.99 12.33 20.76
CA LYS A 402 20.67 12.91 21.07
C LYS A 402 19.82 13.06 19.79
N ALA A 403 20.41 13.54 18.69
CA ALA A 403 19.74 13.68 17.41
C ALA A 403 19.28 12.36 16.80
N MET A 404 20.04 11.28 16.98
CA MET A 404 19.69 9.96 16.47
C MET A 404 18.62 9.27 17.33
N GLU A 405 18.66 9.47 18.66
CA GLU A 405 17.87 8.66 19.61
C GLU A 405 16.63 9.38 20.18
N HIS A 406 16.67 10.71 20.35
CA HIS A 406 15.69 11.40 21.21
C HIS A 406 15.15 12.73 20.67
N ASP A 407 16.00 13.58 20.09
CA ASP A 407 15.65 14.97 19.78
C ASP A 407 16.28 15.42 18.48
N SER A 408 15.48 15.44 17.42
CA SER A 408 15.91 15.77 16.06
C SER A 408 15.84 17.27 15.73
N GLU A 409 15.53 18.12 16.71
CA GLU A 409 15.34 19.56 16.49
C GLU A 409 16.61 20.22 15.95
N ALA A 410 17.77 19.93 16.54
CA ALA A 410 19.03 20.55 16.12
C ALA A 410 19.33 20.34 14.61
N VAL A 411 19.05 19.14 14.10
CA VAL A 411 19.23 18.84 12.67
C VAL A 411 18.16 19.52 11.83
N PHE A 412 16.91 19.46 12.29
CA PHE A 412 15.78 20.09 11.60
C PHE A 412 15.96 21.61 11.45
N SER A 413 16.22 22.33 12.55
CA SER A 413 16.33 23.79 12.52
C SER A 413 17.52 24.27 11.68
N ALA A 414 18.65 23.53 11.70
CA ALA A 414 19.83 23.87 10.91
C ALA A 414 19.56 23.78 9.41
N LEU A 415 18.94 22.68 8.94
CA LEU A 415 18.57 22.54 7.53
C LEU A 415 17.44 23.48 7.14
N GLU A 416 16.48 23.73 8.02
CA GLU A 416 15.42 24.70 7.78
C GLU A 416 15.98 26.12 7.56
N ALA A 417 16.90 26.57 8.42
CA ALA A 417 17.56 27.86 8.28
C ALA A 417 18.36 27.94 6.96
N ARG A 418 19.08 26.87 6.60
CA ARG A 418 19.83 26.81 5.35
C ARG A 418 18.92 26.85 4.12
N MET A 419 17.83 26.09 4.12
CA MET A 419 16.83 26.12 3.04
C MET A 419 16.19 27.50 2.89
N ARG A 420 15.84 28.16 4.00
CA ARG A 420 15.31 29.54 3.97
C ARG A 420 16.29 30.51 3.33
N ARG A 421 17.57 30.46 3.73
CA ARG A 421 18.63 31.30 3.13
C ARG A 421 18.77 31.04 1.63
N LEU A 422 18.88 29.77 1.22
CA LEU A 422 18.99 29.38 -0.20
C LEU A 422 17.77 29.83 -1.00
N SER A 423 16.57 29.75 -0.42
CA SER A 423 15.35 30.25 -1.04
C SER A 423 15.36 31.77 -1.21
N THR A 424 15.86 32.53 -0.22
CA THR A 424 16.03 33.98 -0.34
C THR A 424 17.04 34.34 -1.43
N GLU A 425 18.10 33.54 -1.58
CA GLU A 425 19.10 33.65 -2.66
C GLU A 425 18.59 33.11 -4.01
N GLN A 426 17.34 32.67 -4.12
CA GLN A 426 16.73 32.07 -5.32
C GLN A 426 17.41 30.78 -5.81
N ARG A 427 18.15 30.09 -4.93
CA ARG A 427 18.86 28.83 -5.20
C ARG A 427 17.97 27.62 -4.88
N TYR A 428 16.85 27.52 -5.59
CA TYR A 428 15.79 26.56 -5.29
C TYR A 428 16.20 25.09 -5.46
N GLU A 429 17.09 24.78 -6.41
CA GLU A 429 17.57 23.41 -6.63
C GLU A 429 18.37 22.90 -5.43
N GLU A 430 19.23 23.74 -4.85
CA GLU A 430 20.01 23.39 -3.65
C GLU A 430 19.12 23.28 -2.41
N ALA A 431 18.13 24.18 -2.29
CA ALA A 431 17.13 24.08 -1.23
C ALA A 431 16.32 22.77 -1.32
N ALA A 432 15.99 22.31 -2.54
CA ALA A 432 15.31 21.04 -2.75
C ALA A 432 16.19 19.83 -2.35
N VAL A 433 17.49 19.87 -2.64
CA VAL A 433 18.43 18.83 -2.18
C VAL A 433 18.48 18.74 -0.65
N ASP A 434 18.54 19.88 0.04
CA ASP A 434 18.53 19.90 1.51
C ASP A 434 17.18 19.46 2.10
N ARG A 435 16.06 19.81 1.46
CA ARG A 435 14.73 19.30 1.81
C ARG A 435 14.70 17.78 1.74
N ASP A 436 15.20 17.20 0.65
CA ASP A 436 15.18 15.76 0.42
C ASP A 436 16.07 15.02 1.44
N ARG A 437 17.25 15.57 1.74
CA ARG A 437 18.13 15.05 2.82
C ARG A 437 17.47 15.12 4.19
N LEU A 438 16.85 16.24 4.52
CA LEU A 438 16.12 16.42 5.78
C LEU A 438 14.98 15.40 5.90
N ALA A 439 14.24 15.19 4.82
CA ALA A 439 13.14 14.24 4.78
C ALA A 439 13.64 12.81 5.02
N VAL A 440 14.75 12.40 4.39
CA VAL A 440 15.35 11.08 4.62
C VAL A 440 15.79 10.90 6.07
N TYR A 441 16.44 11.90 6.66
CA TYR A 441 16.85 11.87 8.06
C TYR A 441 15.65 11.77 9.02
N ILE A 442 14.66 12.66 8.90
CA ILE A 442 13.50 12.71 9.81
C ILE A 442 12.66 11.42 9.71
N ARG A 443 12.37 10.94 8.50
CA ARG A 443 11.63 9.67 8.33
C ARG A 443 12.36 8.50 8.99
N THR A 444 13.68 8.42 8.80
CA THR A 444 14.48 7.33 9.37
C THR A 444 14.60 7.45 10.89
N ALA A 445 14.83 8.65 11.43
CA ALA A 445 14.89 8.88 12.87
C ALA A 445 13.56 8.56 13.55
N ALA A 446 12.43 8.98 12.95
CA ALA A 446 11.10 8.69 13.47
C ALA A 446 10.81 7.18 13.47
N ARG A 447 11.14 6.50 12.36
CA ARG A 447 11.05 5.04 12.24
C ARG A 447 11.87 4.35 13.32
N MET A 448 13.14 4.73 13.46
CA MET A 448 14.08 4.16 14.41
C MET A 448 13.67 4.35 15.88
N GLN A 449 13.16 5.53 16.24
CA GLN A 449 12.66 5.82 17.59
C GLN A 449 11.48 4.91 17.96
N ARG A 450 10.59 4.64 17.00
CA ARG A 450 9.48 3.70 17.18
C ARG A 450 9.97 2.25 17.33
N LEU A 451 10.95 1.82 16.53
CA LEU A 451 11.54 0.48 16.66
C LEU A 451 12.16 0.29 18.05
N ARG A 452 13.04 1.22 18.46
CA ARG A 452 13.69 1.18 19.79
C ARG A 452 12.68 1.16 20.94
N SER A 453 11.60 1.92 20.82
CA SER A 453 10.53 1.97 21.82
C SER A 453 9.89 0.60 22.06
N LEU A 454 9.61 -0.15 20.99
CA LEU A 454 9.04 -1.49 21.10
C LEU A 454 10.09 -2.55 21.48
N THR A 455 11.32 -2.43 20.96
CA THR A 455 12.36 -3.43 21.20
C THR A 455 13.02 -3.34 22.57
N ALA A 456 12.83 -2.23 23.29
CA ALA A 456 13.22 -2.11 24.70
C ALA A 456 12.30 -2.88 25.67
N ILE A 457 11.12 -3.31 25.21
CA ILE A 457 10.12 -4.01 26.03
C ILE A 457 10.43 -5.51 26.03
N SER A 458 10.67 -6.09 27.21
CA SER A 458 10.96 -7.52 27.35
C SER A 458 9.78 -8.38 26.93
N GLN A 459 8.57 -8.00 27.33
CA GLN A 459 7.34 -8.66 26.94
C GLN A 459 6.17 -7.67 26.85
N MET A 460 5.35 -7.84 25.82
CA MET A 460 4.07 -7.18 25.65
C MET A 460 3.04 -8.22 25.21
N VAL A 461 1.84 -8.16 25.79
CA VAL A 461 0.67 -8.87 25.30
C VAL A 461 -0.33 -7.85 24.80
N ALA A 462 -0.76 -8.02 23.55
CA ALA A 462 -1.79 -7.20 22.94
C ALA A 462 -2.82 -8.09 22.24
N ALA A 463 -4.03 -7.58 22.08
CA ALA A 463 -5.12 -8.32 21.47
C ALA A 463 -5.94 -7.45 20.51
N SER A 464 -6.45 -8.04 19.43
CA SER A 464 -7.33 -7.38 18.46
C SER A 464 -8.61 -8.19 18.22
N PRO A 465 -9.75 -7.57 17.88
CA PRO A 465 -10.97 -8.29 17.56
C PRO A 465 -10.75 -9.26 16.39
N ALA A 466 -11.15 -10.52 16.56
CA ALA A 466 -11.15 -11.51 15.50
C ALA A 466 -12.43 -11.43 14.67
N PHE A 467 -12.41 -11.96 13.45
CA PHE A 467 -13.55 -11.91 12.52
C PHE A 467 -14.79 -12.66 13.03
N ASP A 468 -14.61 -13.74 13.80
CA ASP A 468 -15.68 -14.57 14.37
C ASP A 468 -16.27 -14.02 15.68
N GLY A 469 -15.85 -12.81 16.08
CA GLY A 469 -16.25 -12.17 17.34
C GLY A 469 -15.44 -12.61 18.56
N GLY A 470 -14.39 -13.41 18.38
CA GLY A 470 -13.34 -13.66 19.37
C GLY A 470 -12.27 -12.57 19.39
N TRP A 471 -11.09 -12.91 19.90
CA TRP A 471 -9.92 -12.04 19.95
C TRP A 471 -8.67 -12.77 19.47
N ASP A 472 -7.90 -12.13 18.60
CA ASP A 472 -6.53 -12.50 18.31
C ASP A 472 -5.63 -11.97 19.44
N ILE A 473 -4.76 -12.80 20.00
CA ILE A 473 -3.83 -12.45 21.08
C ILE A 473 -2.40 -12.70 20.60
N HIS A 474 -1.51 -11.75 20.88
CA HIS A 474 -0.11 -11.82 20.48
C HIS A 474 0.81 -11.52 21.64
N VAL A 475 1.86 -12.35 21.78
CA VAL A 475 2.96 -12.12 22.72
C VAL A 475 4.15 -11.62 21.92
N ILE A 476 4.64 -10.44 22.27
CA ILE A 476 5.74 -9.75 21.61
C ILE A 476 6.88 -9.63 22.62
N ARG A 477 8.10 -10.01 22.23
CA ARG A 477 9.30 -9.91 23.08
C ARG A 477 10.42 -9.21 22.31
N TYR A 478 10.92 -8.09 22.83
CA TYR A 478 11.96 -7.28 22.18
C TYR A 478 11.64 -6.95 20.70
N GLY A 479 10.37 -6.63 20.42
CA GLY A 479 9.85 -6.33 19.07
C GLY A 479 9.67 -7.52 18.12
N ARG A 480 9.96 -8.74 18.57
CA ARG A 480 9.72 -9.99 17.85
C ARG A 480 8.35 -10.56 18.22
N LEU A 481 7.60 -11.09 17.25
CA LEU A 481 6.41 -11.90 17.58
C LEU A 481 6.84 -13.26 18.12
N ALA A 482 6.58 -13.51 19.41
CA ALA A 482 6.98 -14.72 20.12
C ALA A 482 5.87 -15.79 20.14
N ALA A 483 4.60 -15.37 20.13
CA ALA A 483 3.45 -16.26 20.00
C ALA A 483 2.22 -15.53 19.44
N ALA A 484 1.31 -16.29 18.84
CA ALA A 484 0.00 -15.84 18.39
C ALA A 484 -1.06 -16.90 18.72
N GLY A 485 -2.25 -16.45 19.12
CA GLY A 485 -3.36 -17.34 19.45
C GLY A 485 -4.71 -16.64 19.26
N VAL A 486 -5.79 -17.42 19.38
CA VAL A 486 -7.16 -16.91 19.28
C VAL A 486 -7.91 -17.29 20.56
N MET A 487 -8.65 -16.33 21.10
CA MET A 487 -9.55 -16.50 22.23
C MET A 487 -11.01 -16.46 21.74
N PRO A 488 -11.81 -17.50 22.00
CA PRO A 488 -13.22 -17.53 21.62
C PRO A 488 -14.05 -16.42 22.26
N ARG A 489 -15.16 -16.06 21.60
CA ARG A 489 -16.14 -15.10 22.14
C ARG A 489 -16.68 -15.58 23.50
N GLY A 490 -16.68 -14.68 24.48
CA GLY A 490 -17.21 -14.94 25.82
C GLY A 490 -16.27 -15.74 26.74
N ALA A 491 -15.10 -16.17 26.25
CA ALA A 491 -14.10 -16.80 27.09
C ALA A 491 -13.41 -15.78 28.03
N HIS A 492 -12.98 -16.25 29.20
CA HIS A 492 -12.21 -15.43 30.13
C HIS A 492 -10.77 -15.26 29.61
N PRO A 493 -10.17 -14.06 29.63
CA PRO A 493 -8.87 -13.80 28.99
C PRO A 493 -7.68 -14.45 29.68
N THR A 494 -7.67 -14.52 31.01
CA THR A 494 -6.49 -14.95 31.78
C THR A 494 -5.93 -16.32 31.37
N PRO A 495 -6.71 -17.42 31.29
CA PRO A 495 -6.16 -18.72 30.90
C PRO A 495 -5.51 -18.74 29.51
N TYR A 496 -6.07 -17.98 28.55
CA TYR A 496 -5.55 -17.92 27.18
C TYR A 496 -4.25 -17.11 27.10
N VAL A 497 -4.21 -15.96 27.79
CA VAL A 497 -3.01 -15.13 27.88
C VAL A 497 -1.89 -15.91 28.58
N ASP A 498 -2.17 -16.53 29.72
CA ASP A 498 -1.17 -17.26 30.51
C ASP A 498 -0.60 -18.46 29.72
N ALA A 499 -1.47 -19.24 29.07
CA ALA A 499 -1.04 -20.35 28.22
C ALA A 499 -0.20 -19.88 27.03
N LEU A 500 -0.58 -18.77 26.39
CA LEU A 500 0.15 -18.23 25.26
C LEU A 500 1.52 -17.68 25.69
N VAL A 501 1.60 -17.00 26.83
CA VAL A 501 2.87 -16.50 27.41
C VAL A 501 3.79 -17.66 27.80
N ALA A 502 3.24 -18.73 28.38
CA ALA A 502 4.00 -19.91 28.80
C ALA A 502 4.59 -20.71 27.62
N THR A 503 3.89 -20.73 26.48
CA THR A 503 4.33 -21.43 25.26
C THR A 503 5.10 -20.54 24.27
N ALA A 504 5.19 -19.24 24.54
CA ALA A 504 5.83 -18.28 23.65
C ALA A 504 7.34 -18.51 23.51
N GLU A 505 7.85 -18.31 22.29
CA GLU A 505 9.27 -18.41 21.95
C GLU A 505 10.13 -17.61 22.95
N THR A 506 11.17 -18.24 23.52
CA THR A 506 12.16 -17.52 24.32
C THR A 506 12.99 -16.63 23.40
N VAL A 507 12.97 -15.33 23.65
CA VAL A 507 13.68 -14.34 22.85
C VAL A 507 14.75 -13.69 23.69
N THR A 508 16.01 -13.81 23.28
CA THR A 508 17.12 -13.14 23.95
C THR A 508 17.25 -11.70 23.46
N PRO A 509 17.55 -10.73 24.35
CA PRO A 509 17.93 -9.40 23.92
C PRO A 509 19.25 -9.45 23.11
N GLY A 510 19.55 -8.37 22.43
CA GLY A 510 20.67 -8.25 21.52
C GLY A 510 21.04 -6.79 21.27
N PRO A 511 22.08 -6.51 20.46
CA PRO A 511 22.56 -5.15 20.25
C PRO A 511 21.65 -4.35 19.31
N GLY A 512 21.67 -3.04 19.54
CA GLY A 512 21.07 -2.06 18.64
C GLY A 512 19.54 -2.01 18.66
N PRO A 513 18.91 -1.42 17.63
CA PRO A 513 17.48 -1.08 17.66
C PRO A 513 16.54 -2.23 17.32
N THR A 514 17.05 -3.31 16.71
CA THR A 514 16.27 -4.45 16.25
C THR A 514 17.01 -5.71 16.72
N PRO A 515 17.00 -5.96 18.04
CA PRO A 515 17.90 -6.91 18.68
C PRO A 515 17.53 -8.37 18.44
N ALA A 516 16.24 -8.64 18.21
CA ALA A 516 15.67 -9.98 18.21
C ALA A 516 14.89 -10.35 16.93
N ALA A 517 14.70 -9.38 16.04
CA ALA A 517 13.93 -9.53 14.81
C ALA A 517 14.49 -8.62 13.72
N SER A 518 14.09 -8.85 12.47
CA SER A 518 14.34 -7.87 11.41
C SER A 518 13.54 -6.59 11.69
N ALA A 519 14.01 -5.46 11.14
CA ALA A 519 13.25 -4.22 11.21
C ALA A 519 11.86 -4.35 10.57
N GLU A 520 11.76 -5.06 9.44
CA GLU A 520 10.48 -5.31 8.76
C GLU A 520 9.49 -6.08 9.64
N GLU A 521 9.96 -7.07 10.40
CA GLU A 521 9.10 -7.79 11.35
C GLU A 521 8.62 -6.88 12.48
N THR A 522 9.54 -6.12 13.09
CA THR A 522 9.17 -5.19 14.18
C THR A 522 8.20 -4.11 13.69
N GLU A 523 8.32 -3.68 12.42
CA GLU A 523 7.40 -2.74 11.79
C GLU A 523 6.04 -3.32 11.51
N CYS A 524 5.97 -4.61 11.16
CA CYS A 524 4.72 -5.32 11.03
C CYS A 524 3.97 -5.32 12.38
N VAL A 525 4.67 -5.63 13.48
CA VAL A 525 4.09 -5.55 14.83
C VAL A 525 3.64 -4.12 15.17
N LEU A 526 4.48 -3.11 14.91
CA LEU A 526 4.12 -1.71 15.16
C LEU A 526 2.90 -1.24 14.35
N ARG A 527 2.79 -1.60 13.07
CA ARG A 527 1.61 -1.28 12.26
C ARG A 527 0.35 -1.96 12.80
N TRP A 528 0.48 -3.21 13.23
CA TRP A 528 -0.64 -3.92 13.84
C TRP A 528 -1.05 -3.29 15.18
N LEU A 529 -0.10 -2.93 16.05
CA LEU A 529 -0.37 -2.22 17.30
C LEU A 529 -1.07 -0.86 17.09
N ASP A 530 -0.73 -0.15 16.01
CA ASP A 530 -1.39 1.11 15.63
C ASP A 530 -2.80 0.91 15.01
N SER A 531 -3.20 -0.33 14.72
CA SER A 531 -4.47 -0.60 14.03
C SER A 531 -5.67 -0.37 14.95
N PRO A 532 -6.79 0.17 14.43
CA PRO A 532 -7.98 0.39 15.24
C PRO A 532 -8.49 -0.90 15.91
N GLY A 533 -8.85 -0.81 17.19
CA GLY A 533 -9.41 -1.92 17.96
C GLY A 533 -8.38 -2.78 18.69
N VAL A 534 -7.08 -2.63 18.42
CA VAL A 534 -6.03 -3.30 19.20
C VAL A 534 -6.01 -2.75 20.63
N ARG A 535 -5.89 -3.64 21.61
CA ARG A 535 -5.85 -3.37 23.04
C ARG A 535 -4.56 -3.92 23.63
N LEU A 536 -3.88 -3.10 24.44
CA LEU A 536 -2.78 -3.56 25.28
C LEU A 536 -3.35 -4.33 26.46
N VAL A 537 -2.87 -5.54 26.68
CA VAL A 537 -3.29 -6.44 27.76
C VAL A 537 -2.25 -6.43 28.88
N GLN A 538 -0.97 -6.59 28.53
CA GLN A 538 0.17 -6.54 29.46
C GLN A 538 1.36 -5.86 28.80
N VAL A 539 2.18 -5.15 29.58
CA VAL A 539 3.44 -4.59 29.13
C VAL A 539 4.45 -4.61 30.29
N ASP A 540 5.61 -5.19 30.04
CA ASP A 540 6.73 -5.15 30.97
C ASP A 540 7.46 -3.81 30.81
N GLY A 541 7.24 -2.91 31.76
CA GLY A 541 7.85 -1.57 31.76
C GLY A 541 6.95 -0.52 31.11
N THR A 542 7.51 0.31 30.24
CA THR A 542 6.80 1.46 29.65
C THR A 542 7.00 1.54 28.16
N TRP A 543 5.91 1.53 27.41
CA TRP A 543 5.93 1.81 25.98
C TRP A 543 5.77 3.31 25.74
N SER A 544 6.84 3.97 25.30
CA SER A 544 6.84 5.43 25.07
C SER A 544 7.79 5.82 23.96
N VAL A 545 7.50 6.95 23.30
CA VAL A 545 8.38 7.57 22.31
C VAL A 545 8.82 8.97 22.78
N PRO A 546 10.00 9.47 22.38
CA PRO A 546 10.47 10.78 22.79
C PRO A 546 9.54 11.91 22.31
N ALA A 547 9.10 12.79 23.22
CA ALA A 547 8.24 13.93 22.90
C ALA A 547 8.87 14.93 21.91
N TYR A 548 10.20 15.08 21.98
CA TYR A 548 10.99 15.90 21.06
C TYR A 548 11.55 15.10 19.88
N GLY A 549 11.13 13.85 19.73
CA GLY A 549 11.58 12.95 18.67
C GLY A 549 11.16 13.41 17.27
N ALA A 550 11.72 12.75 16.25
CA ALA A 550 11.43 13.04 14.85
C ALA A 550 9.98 12.76 14.46
N GLY A 551 9.25 11.96 15.24
CA GLY A 551 7.83 11.68 15.01
C GLY A 551 6.97 12.94 14.87
N ARG A 552 7.20 13.96 15.72
CA ARG A 552 6.46 15.23 15.68
C ARG A 552 6.72 16.05 14.41
N LEU A 553 7.88 15.84 13.78
CA LEU A 553 8.30 16.54 12.57
C LEU A 553 7.88 15.79 11.30
N ARG A 554 7.52 14.50 11.41
CA ARG A 554 7.17 13.65 10.28
C ARG A 554 5.99 14.21 9.49
N ASP A 555 4.89 14.58 10.15
CA ASP A 555 3.71 15.11 9.45
C ASP A 555 4.00 16.40 8.71
N ARG A 556 4.89 17.24 9.27
CA ARG A 556 5.35 18.47 8.62
C ARG A 556 6.15 18.16 7.35
N ILE A 557 7.01 17.13 7.39
CA ILE A 557 7.72 16.65 6.20
C ILE A 557 6.74 16.09 5.17
N GLU A 558 5.82 15.20 5.56
CA GLU A 558 4.90 14.57 4.60
C GLU A 558 3.99 15.60 3.91
N ARG A 559 3.48 16.61 4.63
CA ARG A 559 2.74 17.73 4.01
C ARG A 559 3.51 18.47 2.93
N ALA A 560 4.83 18.61 3.09
CA ALA A 560 5.68 19.25 2.09
C ALA A 560 5.80 18.44 0.78
N TYR A 561 5.47 17.14 0.80
CA TYR A 561 5.47 16.26 -0.37
C TYR A 561 4.07 16.00 -0.95
N GLN A 562 2.99 16.24 -0.20
CA GLN A 562 1.61 16.00 -0.67
C GLN A 562 1.22 16.85 -1.91
N GLY A 563 1.85 18.01 -2.11
CA GLY A 563 1.65 18.87 -3.30
C GLY A 563 2.57 18.55 -4.49
N LEU A 564 3.50 17.61 -4.34
CA LEU A 564 4.40 17.17 -5.40
C LEU A 564 3.82 15.88 -5.98
N HIS A 565 2.97 15.97 -7.00
CA HIS A 565 2.63 14.80 -7.82
C HIS A 565 3.92 14.07 -8.21
N PRO A 566 3.96 12.72 -8.17
CA PRO A 566 5.10 11.99 -8.72
C PRO A 566 5.22 12.40 -10.18
N HIS A 567 6.29 13.15 -10.49
CA HIS A 567 6.51 13.74 -11.79
C HIS A 567 6.30 12.70 -12.90
N GLN A 568 5.36 13.01 -13.81
CA GLN A 568 5.51 12.62 -15.21
C GLN A 568 6.96 12.91 -15.62
N PRO A 569 7.67 11.96 -16.28
CA PRO A 569 9.00 12.25 -16.80
C PRO A 569 8.89 13.49 -17.69
N ARG A 570 9.69 14.51 -17.38
CA ARG A 570 9.86 15.68 -18.26
C ARG A 570 10.39 15.16 -19.59
N GLU A 571 9.52 15.09 -20.59
CA GLU A 571 9.94 14.96 -21.98
C GLU A 571 10.78 16.18 -22.36
N GLY A 572 11.92 15.93 -23.01
CA GLY A 572 12.63 16.94 -23.79
C GLY A 572 13.66 17.79 -23.03
N ARG A 573 14.91 17.31 -22.97
CA ARG A 573 16.04 18.16 -23.37
C ARG A 573 16.92 17.41 -24.37
N PRO A 574 17.33 18.03 -25.49
CA PRO A 574 18.19 17.39 -26.48
C PRO A 574 19.58 17.17 -25.91
N LEU A 575 20.17 16.04 -26.26
CA LEU A 575 21.59 15.73 -26.07
C LEU A 575 22.44 16.81 -26.73
N ARG A 576 23.43 17.33 -25.99
CA ARG A 576 24.73 17.71 -26.52
C ARG A 576 25.78 16.96 -25.72
#